data_AF-A0A815JTN2-F1
#
_entry.id   AF-A0A815JTN2-F1
#
_cell.length_a   1.000
_cell.length_b   1.000
_cell.length_c   1.000
_cell.angle_alpha   90.00
_cell.angle_beta   90.00
_cell.angle_gamma   90.00
#
_symmetry.space_group_name_H-M   'P 1'
#
loop_
_entity.id
_entity.type
_entity.pdbx_description
1 polymer ?
#
loop_
_entity_poly.entity_id
_entity_poly.type
_entity_poly.pdbx_seq_one_letter_code
_entity_poly.pdbx_strand_id
1 'polypeptide(L)'
;MGTCGHTFCHVCISQWVARQSTCPTCRMRTSTEDFRPISTRIVLNQLERLLMKCKRCNKTHIQRGNISEHEQQCPNQTVSCPAFNIKCP
;
A
#
# COMPACT_ATOMS: atom_id res chain seq x y z
N MET A 1 -2.26 -9.06 -11.49
CA MET A 1 -2.86 -9.02 -12.84
C MET A 1 -3.62 -10.31 -13.04
N GLY A 2 -4.93 -10.21 -13.28
CA GLY A 2 -5.76 -11.36 -13.60
C GLY A 2 -5.52 -11.83 -15.03
N THR A 3 -5.96 -13.05 -15.36
CA THR A 3 -5.95 -13.59 -16.73
C THR A 3 -6.72 -12.72 -17.73
N CYS A 4 -7.72 -11.95 -17.26
CA CYS A 4 -8.44 -10.94 -18.04
C CYS A 4 -7.67 -9.62 -18.26
N GLY A 5 -6.44 -9.47 -17.77
CA GLY A 5 -5.62 -8.26 -17.91
C GLY A 5 -5.88 -7.16 -16.87
N HIS A 6 -6.95 -7.24 -16.08
CA HIS A 6 -7.23 -6.25 -15.04
C HIS A 6 -6.33 -6.43 -13.80
N THR A 7 -6.03 -5.30 -13.15
CA THR A 7 -5.08 -5.22 -12.05
C THR A 7 -5.70 -4.56 -10.83
N PHE A 8 -5.41 -5.12 -9.66
CA PHE A 8 -5.97 -4.70 -8.38
C PHE A 8 -4.89 -4.84 -7.29
N CYS A 9 -5.08 -4.16 -6.16
CA CYS A 9 -4.31 -4.43 -4.95
C CYS A 9 -4.62 -5.85 -4.45
N HIS A 10 -3.62 -6.54 -3.91
CA HIS A 10 -3.76 -7.91 -3.40
C HIS A 10 -4.91 -8.03 -2.40
N VAL A 11 -4.95 -7.17 -1.37
CA VAL A 11 -6.00 -7.19 -0.34
C VAL A 11 -7.39 -7.02 -0.96
N CYS A 12 -7.55 -6.08 -1.89
CA CYS A 12 -8.84 -5.77 -2.49
C CYS A 12 -9.38 -6.94 -3.33
N ILE A 13 -8.53 -7.58 -4.15
CA ILE A 13 -9.00 -8.68 -4.99
C ILE A 13 -9.25 -9.95 -4.20
N SER A 14 -8.45 -10.25 -3.18
CA SER A 14 -8.68 -11.40 -2.30
C SER A 14 -10.00 -11.28 -1.54
N GLN A 15 -10.34 -10.09 -1.05
CA GLN A 15 -11.62 -9.83 -0.39
C GLN A 15 -12.82 -9.94 -1.34
N TRP A 16 -12.67 -9.46 -2.58
CA TRP A 16 -13.72 -9.54 -3.58
C TRP A 16 -14.00 -10.99 -3.98
N VAL A 17 -12.97 -11.74 -4.37
CA VAL A 17 -13.12 -13.13 -4.86
C VAL A 17 -13.68 -14.06 -3.79
N ALA A 18 -13.35 -13.82 -2.51
CA ALA A 18 -13.93 -14.54 -1.38
C ALA A 18 -15.47 -14.38 -1.28
N ARG A 19 -16.03 -13.29 -1.79
CA ARG A 19 -17.48 -13.01 -1.79
C ARG A 19 -18.12 -13.31 -3.15
N GLN A 20 -17.39 -13.03 -4.23
CA GLN A 20 -17.87 -13.06 -5.61
C GLN A 20 -16.75 -13.53 -6.53
N SER A 21 -16.84 -14.75 -7.05
CA SER A 21 -15.84 -15.37 -7.95
C SER A 21 -15.87 -14.79 -9.37
N THR A 22 -15.79 -13.47 -9.49
CA THR A 22 -15.80 -12.72 -10.76
C THR A 22 -14.81 -11.56 -10.72
N CYS A 23 -14.30 -11.13 -11.88
CA CYS A 23 -13.49 -9.93 -11.98
C CYS A 23 -14.36 -8.68 -11.69
N PRO A 24 -13.94 -7.77 -10.79
CA PRO A 24 -14.68 -6.55 -10.47
C PRO A 24 -14.98 -5.64 -11.68
N THR A 25 -14.12 -5.67 -12.71
CA THR A 25 -14.24 -4.79 -13.88
C THR A 25 -15.05 -5.41 -15.01
N CYS A 26 -14.74 -6.64 -15.42
CA CYS A 26 -15.36 -7.27 -16.60
C CYS A 26 -16.32 -8.41 -16.28
N ARG A 27 -16.51 -8.75 -14.99
CA ARG A 27 -17.39 -9.84 -14.51
C ARG A 27 -17.05 -11.25 -14.98
N MET A 28 -15.89 -11.45 -15.62
CA MET A 28 -15.39 -12.78 -15.99
C MET A 28 -15.21 -13.64 -14.73
N ARG A 29 -15.65 -14.90 -14.78
CA ARG A 29 -15.46 -15.83 -13.65
C ARG A 29 -13.98 -15.99 -13.36
N THR A 30 -13.62 -15.92 -12.09
CA THR A 30 -12.22 -15.95 -11.65
C THR A 30 -12.09 -16.41 -10.20
N SER A 31 -10.95 -16.97 -9.86
CA SER A 31 -10.53 -17.31 -8.51
C SER A 31 -9.25 -16.55 -8.12
N THR A 32 -8.80 -16.70 -6.86
CA THR A 32 -7.59 -16.03 -6.37
C THR A 32 -6.34 -16.45 -7.12
N GLU A 33 -6.31 -17.68 -7.62
CA GLU A 33 -5.18 -18.30 -8.33
C GLU A 33 -4.99 -17.72 -9.73
N ASP A 34 -6.03 -17.09 -10.30
CA ASP A 34 -5.97 -16.42 -11.60
C ASP A 34 -5.20 -15.09 -11.55
N PHE A 35 -4.88 -14.58 -10.36
CA PHE A 35 -4.18 -13.32 -10.17
C PHE A 35 -2.71 -13.55 -9.83
N ARG A 36 -1.83 -13.02 -10.67
CA ARG A 36 -0.39 -13.02 -10.38
C ARG A 36 0.10 -11.65 -9.90
N PRO A 37 1.09 -11.58 -8.99
CA PRO A 37 1.75 -10.32 -8.66
C PRO A 37 2.28 -9.60 -9.91
N ILE A 38 2.26 -8.28 -9.90
CA ILE A 38 2.87 -7.49 -10.98
C ILE A 38 4.38 -7.47 -10.76
N SER A 39 5.14 -8.04 -11.70
CA SER A 39 6.61 -7.99 -11.70
C SER A 39 7.17 -6.98 -12.71
N THR A 40 6.32 -6.37 -13.55
CA THR A 40 6.72 -5.41 -14.56
C THR A 40 7.28 -4.14 -13.91
N ARG A 41 8.60 -3.95 -14.00
CA ARG A 41 9.33 -2.85 -13.35
C ARG A 41 8.77 -1.47 -13.65
N ILE A 42 8.33 -1.21 -14.89
CA ILE A 42 7.77 0.09 -15.28
C ILE A 42 6.51 0.42 -14.46
N VAL A 43 5.62 -0.55 -14.26
CA VAL A 43 4.38 -0.37 -13.47
C VAL A 43 4.71 -0.13 -12.00
N LEU A 44 5.66 -0.89 -11.44
CA LEU A 44 6.09 -0.73 -10.06
C LEU A 44 6.73 0.65 -9.83
N ASN A 45 7.61 1.09 -10.73
CA ASN A 45 8.25 2.40 -10.69
C ASN A 45 7.23 3.54 -10.76
N GLN A 46 6.16 3.41 -11.56
CA GLN A 46 5.09 4.40 -11.62
C GLN A 46 4.41 4.55 -10.26
N LEU A 47 4.10 3.43 -9.60
CA LEU A 47 3.51 3.46 -8.25
C LEU A 47 4.49 4.06 -7.24
N GLU A 48 5.77 3.70 -7.27
CA GLU A 48 6.78 4.16 -6.32
C GLU A 48 7.06 5.67 -6.40
N ARG A 49 7.00 6.26 -7.59
CA ARG A 49 7.28 7.69 -7.81
C ARG A 49 6.12 8.62 -7.46
N LEU A 50 4.94 8.08 -7.11
CA LEU A 50 3.81 8.90 -6.66
C LEU A 50 4.22 9.74 -5.45
N LEU A 51 4.01 11.06 -5.55
CA LEU A 51 4.35 11.99 -4.48
C LEU A 51 3.24 12.04 -3.44
N MET A 52 3.62 11.99 -2.18
CA MET A 52 2.71 12.02 -1.04
C MET A 52 3.18 13.02 0.03
N LYS A 53 2.22 13.43 0.87
CA LYS A 53 2.45 14.30 2.02
C LYS A 53 2.51 13.45 3.29
N CYS A 54 3.54 13.67 4.10
CA CYS A 54 3.58 13.09 5.43
C CYS A 54 2.49 13.72 6.31
N LYS A 55 1.64 12.88 6.91
CA LYS A 55 0.55 13.35 7.78
C LYS A 55 1.05 13.89 9.13
N ARG A 56 2.28 13.59 9.54
CA ARG A 56 2.84 13.96 10.85
C ARG A 56 3.61 15.29 10.80
N CYS A 57 4.56 15.40 9.88
CA CYS A 57 5.41 16.60 9.75
C CYS A 57 5.02 17.52 8.59
N ASN A 58 3.97 17.19 7.85
CA ASN A 58 3.51 17.94 6.67
C ASN A 58 4.52 18.06 5.51
N LYS A 59 5.70 17.43 5.58
CA LYS A 59 6.65 17.37 4.45
C LYS A 59 5.95 16.79 3.22
N THR A 60 6.04 17.51 2.12
CA THR A 60 5.46 17.15 0.81
C THR A 60 6.53 16.55 -0.10
N HIS A 61 6.14 16.13 -1.31
CA HIS A 61 7.05 15.62 -2.33
C HIS A 61 7.87 14.40 -1.91
N ILE A 62 7.35 13.57 -1.00
CA ILE A 62 7.95 12.29 -0.64
C ILE A 62 7.44 11.25 -1.63
N GLN A 63 8.32 10.52 -2.31
CA GLN A 63 7.91 9.41 -3.15
C GLN A 63 7.32 8.28 -2.29
N ARG A 64 6.25 7.63 -2.78
CA ARG A 64 5.62 6.50 -2.10
C ARG A 64 6.61 5.40 -1.75
N GLY A 65 7.58 5.13 -2.63
CA GLY A 65 8.65 4.16 -2.38
C GLY A 65 9.53 4.50 -1.17
N ASN A 66 9.66 5.77 -0.81
CA ASN A 66 10.56 6.26 0.25
C ASN A 66 9.82 6.62 1.54
N ILE A 67 8.51 6.32 1.64
CA ILE A 67 7.71 6.72 2.80
C ILE A 67 8.20 6.04 4.08
N SER A 68 8.55 4.75 4.03
CA SER A 68 9.00 3.99 5.20
C SER A 68 10.30 4.55 5.79
N GLU A 69 11.25 4.92 4.92
CA GLU A 69 12.50 5.58 5.35
C GLU A 69 12.22 6.94 5.98
N HIS A 70 11.34 7.74 5.36
CA HIS A 70 10.91 9.01 5.94
C HIS A 70 10.27 8.83 7.32
N GLU A 71 9.43 7.81 7.51
CA GLU A 71 8.72 7.58 8.77
C GLU A 71 9.66 7.27 9.94
N GLN A 72 10.81 6.64 9.68
CA GLN A 72 11.86 6.36 10.67
C GLN A 72 12.69 7.59 11.06
N GLN A 73 12.72 8.60 10.19
CA GLN A 73 13.49 9.84 10.37
C GLN A 73 12.56 11.05 10.44
N CYS A 74 11.27 10.83 10.70
CA CYS A 74 10.29 11.88 10.70
C CYS A 74 10.50 12.75 11.95
N PRO A 75 10.68 14.07 11.82
CA PRO A 75 10.89 14.93 13.00
C PRO A 75 9.70 14.92 13.96
N ASN A 76 8.50 14.59 13.46
CA ASN A 76 7.28 14.45 14.25
C ASN A 76 6.88 12.97 14.39
N GLN A 77 7.85 12.06 14.41
CA GLN A 77 7.58 10.65 14.69
C GLN A 77 7.07 10.49 16.12
N THR A 78 6.03 9.68 16.29
CA THR A 78 5.64 9.21 17.61
C THR A 78 6.71 8.24 18.11
N VAL A 79 7.44 8.66 19.14
CA VAL A 79 8.41 7.82 19.83
C VAL A 79 7.78 7.25 21.10
N SER A 80 8.18 6.04 21.48
CA SER A 80 7.84 5.51 22.80
C SER A 80 8.59 6.33 23.85
N CYS A 81 7.87 6.95 24.78
CA CYS A 81 8.50 7.62 25.91
C CYS A 81 9.26 6.57 26.74
N PRO A 82 10.58 6.70 26.94
CA PRO A 82 11.34 5.77 27.79
C PRO A 82 10.81 5.76 29.23
N ALA A 83 10.25 6.89 29.67
CA ALA A 83 9.62 7.07 30.97
C ALA A 83 8.11 6.75 30.96
N PHE A 84 7.56 6.04 29.97
CA PHE A 84 6.12 5.71 29.93
C PHE A 84 5.62 5.01 31.21
N ASN A 85 6.49 4.25 31.88
CA ASN A 85 6.19 3.57 33.14
C ASN A 85 6.32 4.47 34.38
N ILE A 86 6.93 5.64 34.24
CA ILE A 86 7.11 6.64 35.29
C ILE A 86 6.18 7.79 34.92
N LYS A 87 4.89 7.66 35.26
CA LYS A 87 3.83 8.65 34.97
C LYS A 87 4.41 10.08 35.05
N CYS A 88 4.34 10.84 33.96
CA CYS A 88 4.72 12.25 33.98
C CYS A 88 3.93 12.96 35.10
N PRO A 89 4.58 13.78 35.95
CA PRO A 89 3.89 14.52 37.00
C PRO A 89 2.82 15.47 36.44
#